data_AF-A0A9D6J3Z9-F1
#
_entry.id   AF-A0A9D6J3Z9-F1
#
_cell.length_a   1.000
_cell.length_b   1.000
_cell.length_c   1.000
_cell.angle_alpha   90.00
_cell.angle_beta   90.00
_cell.angle_gamma   90.00
#
_symmetry.space_group_name_H-M   'P 1'
#
loop_
_entity.id
_entity.type
_entity.pdbx_description
1 polymer ?
#
loop_
_entity_poly.entity_id
_entity_poly.type
_entity_poly.pdbx_seq_one_letter_code
_entity_poly.pdbx_strand_id
1 'polypeptide(L)' 'MWFTSRRAGISAVLLGVAGRLLREGQVIHIVAERLSDLTSLLRHLEADGAAGKTAAPSLPVAVRDFH' A
#
# COMPACT_ATOMS: atom_id res chain seq x y z
N MET A 1 21.57 -8.40 -19.83
CA MET A 1 20.16 -8.06 -20.12
C MET A 1 19.60 -7.38 -18.88
N TRP A 2 19.44 -6.06 -18.90
CA TRP A 2 19.05 -5.27 -17.72
C TRP A 2 17.53 -5.28 -17.57
N PHE A 3 17.05 -5.60 -16.37
CA PHE A 3 15.64 -5.43 -16.01
C PHE A 3 15.34 -3.93 -16.01
N THR A 4 14.56 -3.47 -16.99
CA THR A 4 13.93 -2.16 -16.95
C THR A 4 12.98 -2.14 -15.76
N SER A 5 13.32 -1.38 -14.71
CA SER A 5 12.40 -1.12 -13.60
C SER A 5 11.12 -0.53 -14.17
N ARG A 6 10.06 -1.34 -14.23
CA ARG A 6 8.72 -0.84 -14.52
C ARG A 6 8.41 0.13 -13.40
N ARG A 7 8.36 1.42 -13.73
CA ARG A 7 7.83 2.44 -12.83
C ARG A 7 6.38 2.04 -12.57
N ALA A 8 6.15 1.34 -11.46
CA ALA A 8 4.80 1.06 -11.00
C ALA A 8 4.19 2.41 -10.65
N GLY A 9 3.43 2.99 -11.57
CA GLY A 9 2.70 4.21 -11.30
C GLY A 9 1.76 3.92 -10.15
N ILE A 10 1.95 4.63 -9.02
CA ILE A 10 1.06 4.51 -7.87
C ILE A 10 -0.11 5.49 -8.09
N SER A 11 -0.78 5.36 -9.24
CA SER A 11 -2.03 6.08 -9.49
C SER A 11 -3.19 5.25 -8.96
N ALA A 12 -3.28 5.16 -7.62
CA ALA A 12 -4.32 4.42 -6.93
C ALA A 12 -5.11 5.35 -6.00
N VAL A 13 -6.38 5.03 -5.79
CA VAL A 13 -7.15 5.56 -4.65
C VAL A 13 -6.77 4.73 -3.43
N LEU A 14 -6.41 5.37 -2.32
CA LEU A 14 -6.07 4.69 -1.08
C LEU A 14 -7.13 4.99 -0.02
N LEU A 15 -7.73 3.93 0.50
CA LEU A 15 -8.74 4.00 1.55
C LEU A 15 -8.22 3.31 2.81
N GLY A 16 -8.17 4.04 3.92
CA GLY A 16 -8.00 3.47 5.25
C GLY A 16 -9.34 2.94 5.74
N VAL A 17 -9.35 1.71 6.27
CA VAL A 17 -10.54 1.08 6.84
C VAL A 17 -10.25 0.72 8.30
N ALA A 18 -11.12 1.15 9.21
CA ALA A 18 -11.12 0.71 10.60
C ALA A 18 -12.46 0.05 10.91
N GLY A 19 -12.41 -1.09 11.60
CA GLY A 19 -13.60 -1.85 11.95
C GLY A 19 -13.25 -3.22 12.49
N ARG A 20 -14.26 -4.08 12.57
CA ARG A 20 -14.10 -5.43 13.13
C ARG A 20 -13.61 -6.42 12.09
N LEU A 21 -12.63 -7.22 12.47
CA LEU A 21 -12.07 -8.28 11.64
C LEU A 21 -12.84 -9.58 11.86
N LEU A 22 -13.27 -10.21 10.77
CA LEU A 22 -13.89 -11.53 10.76
C LEU A 22 -13.06 -12.45 9.86
N ARG A 23 -12.89 -13.70 10.27
CA ARG A 23 -12.15 -14.69 9.49
C ARG A 23 -13.06 -15.86 9.13
N GLU A 24 -13.18 -16.12 7.84
CA GLU A 24 -13.93 -17.27 7.31
C GLU A 24 -12.99 -18.12 6.47
N GLY A 25 -12.47 -19.19 7.09
CA GLY A 25 -11.44 -20.04 6.47
C GLY A 25 -10.17 -19.25 6.11
N GLN A 26 -9.96 -19.05 4.80
CA GLN A 26 -8.82 -18.34 4.23
C GLN A 26 -9.13 -16.88 3.87
N VAL A 27 -10.36 -16.42 4.08
CA VAL A 27 -10.77 -15.05 3.77
C VAL A 27 -10.84 -14.22 5.04
N ILE A 28 -10.26 -13.03 4.99
CA ILE A 28 -10.38 -12.02 6.04
C ILE A 28 -11.38 -10.97 5.56
N HIS A 29 -12.44 -10.77 6.32
CA HIS A 29 -13.42 -9.72 6.12
C HIS A 29 -13.20 -8.62 7.14
N ILE A 30 -13.38 -7.37 6.71
CA ILE A 30 -13.40 -6.22 7.62
C ILE A 30 -14.80 -5.61 7.53
N VAL A 31 -15.54 -5.65 8.63
CA VAL A 31 -16.79 -4.91 8.77
C VAL A 31 -16.42 -3.47 9.07
N ALA A 32 -16.43 -2.63 8.03
CA ALA A 32 -16.01 -1.24 8.12
C ALA A 32 -16.94 -0.43 9.04
N GLU A 33 -16.36 0.19 10.05
CA GLU A 33 -17.04 1.15 10.94
C GLU A 33 -16.63 2.58 10.59
N ARG A 34 -15.43 2.76 10.05
CA ARG A 34 -14.92 4.04 9.56
C ARG A 34 -14.09 3.85 8.31
N LEU A 35 -14.28 4.77 7.36
CA LEU A 35 -13.50 4.89 6.14
C LEU A 35 -12.81 6.25 6.12
N SER A 36 -11.54 6.27 5.75
CA SER A 36 -10.75 7.49 5.59
C SER A 36 -10.11 7.49 4.21
N ASP A 37 -10.30 8.55 3.43
CA ASP A 37 -9.57 8.74 2.19
C ASP A 37 -8.13 9.18 2.52
N LEU A 38 -7.16 8.37 2.09
CA LEU A 38 -5.72 8.60 2.28
C LEU A 38 -5.02 8.87 0.95
N THR A 39 -5.77 9.07 -0.13
CA THR A 39 -5.24 9.29 -1.49
C THR A 39 -4.32 10.51 -1.54
N SER A 40 -4.61 11.56 -0.77
CA SER A 40 -3.75 12.75 -0.69
C SER A 40 -2.36 12.42 -0.12
N LEU A 41 -2.29 11.60 0.93
CA LEU A 41 -1.02 11.15 1.51
C LEU A 41 -0.24 10.28 0.53
N LEU A 42 -0.92 9.41 -0.21
CA LEU A 42 -0.29 8.60 -1.26
C LEU A 42 0.30 9.46 -2.38
N ARG A 43 -0.43 10.50 -2.81
CA ARG A 43 0.04 11.44 -3.83
C ARG A 43 1.26 12.24 -3.37
N HIS A 44 1.33 12.62 -2.09
CA HIS A 44 2.53 13.26 -1.54
C HIS A 44 3.74 12.33 -1.60
N LEU A 45 3.59 11.04 -1.25
CA LEU A 45 4.68 10.06 -1.37
C LEU A 45 5.13 9.86 -2.83
N GLU A 46 4.20 9.90 -3.79
CA GLU A 46 4.54 9.86 -5.22
C GLU A 46 5.35 11.09 -5.64
N ALA A 47 4.98 12.28 -5.17
CA ALA A 47 5.71 13.51 -5.43
C ALA A 47 7.13 13.48 -4.83
N ASP A 48 7.26 13.03 -3.58
CA ASP A 48 8.55 12.91 -2.89
C ASP A 48 9.44 11.85 -3.55
N GLY A 49 8.89 10.69 -3.92
CA GLY A 49 9.60 9.64 -4.64
C GLY A 49 9.99 10.05 -6.07
N ALA A 50 9.27 10.99 -6.69
CA ALA A 50 9.65 11.58 -7.95
C ALA A 50 10.80 12.60 -7.81
N ALA A 51 10.88 13.31 -6.68
CA ALA A 51 11.93 14.28 -6.38
C ALA A 51 13.24 13.61 -5.89
N GLY A 52 13.15 12.46 -5.21
CA GLY A 52 14.30 11.72 -4.70
C GLY A 52 14.54 10.42 -5.47
N LYS A 53 15.40 10.45 -6.49
CA LYS A 53 15.98 9.23 -7.08
C LYS A 53 17.10 8.70 -6.16
N THR A 54 16.75 8.32 -4.94
CA THR A 54 17.62 7.53 -4.07
C THR A 54 17.02 6.14 -4.01
N ALA A 55 17.82 5.12 -4.35
CA ALA A 55 17.40 3.73 -4.35
C ALA A 55 16.74 3.39 -3.01
N ALA A 56 15.41 3.26 -3.01
CA ALA A 56 14.67 2.91 -1.82
C ALA A 56 15.14 1.53 -1.34
N PRO A 57 15.46 1.35 -0.04
CA PRO A 57 15.74 0.03 0.49
C PRO A 57 14.51 -0.85 0.28
N SER A 58 14.68 -1.98 -0.39
CA SER A 58 13.64 -3.00 -0.51
C SER A 58 13.36 -3.54 0.88
N LEU A 59 12.25 -3.12 1.49
CA LEU A 59 11.75 -3.74 2.71
C LEU A 59 11.30 -5.17 2.33
N PRO A 60 11.93 -6.22 2.88
CA PRO A 60 11.50 -7.59 2.63
C PRO A 60 10.21 -7.84 3.39
N VAL A 61 9.08 -7.43 2.82
CA VAL A 61 7.76 -7.70 3.38
C VAL A 61 7.34 -9.09 2.91
N ALA A 62 7.27 -10.05 3.83
CA ALA A 62 6.72 -11.36 3.54
C ALA A 62 5.20 -11.34 3.83
N VAL A 63 4.42 -12.07 3.04
CA VAL A 63 2.97 -12.25 3.25
C VAL A 63 2.64 -12.77 4.68
N ARG A 64 3.62 -13.36 5.37
CA ARG A 64 3.52 -13.87 6.75
C ARG A 64 3.55 -12.78 7.83
N ASP A 65 3.88 -11.54 7.50
CA ASP A 65 4.06 -10.46 8.48
C ASP A 65 2.73 -9.76 8.84
N PHE A 66 1.63 -10.13 8.18
CA PHE A 66 0.27 -9.68 8.50
C PHE A 66 -0.41 -10.75 9.36
N HIS A 67 -0.25 -10.66 10.68
CA HIS A 67 -0.88 -11.54 11.68
C HIS A 67 -2.06 -10.88 12.38
#